data_AF-A0A962I5B2-F1
#
_entry.id   AF-A0A962I5B2-F1
#
_cell.length_a   1.000
_cell.length_b   1.000
_cell.length_c   1.000
_cell.angle_alpha   90.00
_cell.angle_beta   90.00
_cell.angle_gamma   90.00
#
_symmetry.space_group_name_H-M   'P 1'
#
loop_
_entity.id
_entity.type
_entity.pdbx_description
1 polymer ?
#
loop_
_entity_poly.entity_id
_entity_poly.type
_entity_poly.pdbx_seq_one_letter_code
_entity_poly.pdbx_strand_id
1 'polypeptide(L)' 'MAHAPSYYAASAHPQPERPALVADIEADVCVVGAGYTGLSTALHLAEAGRSVVVLEAELAGWGAS' A
#
# COMPACT_ATOMS: atom_id res chain seq x y z
N MET A 1 1.45 -7.05 -12.66
CA MET A 1 2.46 -7.98 -13.23
C MET A 1 2.54 -9.25 -12.39
N ALA A 2 3.34 -10.26 -12.74
CA ALA A 2 3.69 -11.35 -11.81
C ALA A 2 4.92 -10.95 -10.97
N HIS A 3 4.89 -11.17 -9.65
CA HIS A 3 5.99 -10.74 -8.77
C HIS A 3 7.25 -11.54 -9.08
N ALA A 4 8.43 -10.92 -8.94
CA ALA A 4 9.69 -11.62 -9.13
C ALA A 4 9.80 -12.84 -8.19
N PRO A 5 10.19 -14.02 -8.71
CA PRO A 5 10.37 -15.21 -7.89
C PRO A 5 11.58 -15.01 -6.96
N SER A 6 11.34 -14.96 -5.65
CA SER A 6 12.36 -14.72 -4.63
C SER A 6 11.99 -15.43 -3.32
N TYR A 7 12.98 -15.58 -2.44
CA TYR A 7 12.73 -16.09 -1.08
C TYR A 7 11.62 -15.28 -0.38
N TYR A 8 11.71 -13.95 -0.45
CA TYR A 8 10.72 -13.05 0.15
C TYR A 8 9.31 -13.25 -0.41
N ALA A 9 9.17 -13.36 -1.73
CA ALA A 9 7.87 -13.61 -2.36
C ALA A 9 7.29 -14.98 -1.96
N ALA A 10 8.16 -16.00 -1.79
CA ALA A 10 7.73 -17.35 -1.41
C ALA A 10 7.38 -17.49 0.08
N SER A 11 8.04 -16.72 0.95
CA SER A 11 7.83 -16.77 2.41
C SER A 11 6.86 -15.72 2.94
N ALA A 12 6.41 -14.77 2.11
CA ALA A 12 5.49 -13.73 2.51
C ALA A 12 4.13 -14.30 2.94
N HIS A 13 3.50 -13.66 3.91
CA HIS A 13 2.12 -13.96 4.23
C HIS A 13 1.20 -13.59 3.07
N PRO A 14 0.12 -14.34 2.83
CA PRO A 14 -0.91 -13.95 1.88
C PRO A 14 -1.39 -12.53 2.18
N GLN A 15 -1.34 -11.67 1.17
CA GLN A 15 -1.89 -10.32 1.30
C GLN A 15 -3.39 -10.34 0.99
N PRO A 16 -4.21 -9.55 1.72
CA PRO A 16 -5.60 -9.40 1.36
C PRO A 16 -5.72 -8.74 -0.02
N GLU A 17 -6.74 -9.14 -0.78
CA GLU A 17 -7.08 -8.44 -2.01
C GLU A 17 -7.48 -6.99 -1.70
N ARG A 18 -6.93 -6.06 -2.49
CA ARG A 18 -7.27 -4.64 -2.45
C ARG A 18 -7.77 -4.27 -3.84
N PRO A 19 -9.10 -4.25 -4.06
CA PRO A 19 -9.63 -4.00 -5.39
C PRO A 19 -9.27 -2.59 -5.85
N ALA A 20 -9.26 -2.40 -7.17
CA ALA A 20 -9.08 -1.09 -7.77
C ALA A 20 -10.14 -0.11 -7.23
N LEU A 21 -9.72 1.14 -7.00
CA LEU A 21 -10.65 2.20 -6.65
C LEU A 21 -11.52 2.53 -7.87
N VAL A 22 -12.84 2.39 -7.71
CA VAL A 22 -13.83 2.59 -8.79
C VAL A 22 -14.76 3.78 -8.55
N ALA A 23 -14.52 4.53 -7.48
CA ALA A 23 -15.32 5.68 -7.08
C ALA A 23 -14.41 6.76 -6.49
N ASP A 24 -14.92 7.99 -6.46
CA ASP A 24 -14.24 9.08 -5.78
C ASP A 24 -14.33 8.88 -4.26
N ILE A 25 -13.22 9.14 -3.58
CA ILE A 25 -13.12 9.10 -2.12
C ILE A 25 -12.46 10.38 -1.61
N GLU A 26 -12.98 10.90 -0.52
CA GLU A 26 -12.42 12.05 0.17
C GLU A 26 -11.56 11.58 1.35
N ALA A 27 -10.40 12.22 1.52
CA ALA A 27 -9.50 12.00 2.64
C ALA A 27 -8.70 13.28 2.89
N ASP A 28 -8.19 13.45 4.11
CA ASP A 28 -7.29 14.56 4.43
C ASP A 28 -5.99 14.47 3.63
N VAL A 29 -5.49 13.25 3.39
CA VAL A 29 -4.25 12.99 2.64
C VAL A 29 -4.38 11.75 1.75
N CYS A 30 -3.91 11.86 0.51
CA CYS A 30 -3.71 10.73 -0.40
C CYS A 30 -2.20 10.46 -0.57
N VAL A 31 -1.77 9.24 -0.27
CA VAL A 31 -0.39 8.75 -0.45
C VAL A 31 -0.35 7.85 -1.67
N VAL A 32 0.53 8.16 -2.63
CA VAL A 32 0.71 7.36 -3.84
C VAL A 32 1.97 6.51 -3.70
N GLY A 33 1.78 5.19 -3.74
CA GLY A 33 2.80 4.15 -3.54
C GLY A 33 2.69 3.49 -2.16
N ALA A 34 2.52 2.17 -2.13
CA ALA A 34 2.46 1.36 -0.92
C ALA A 34 3.78 0.61 -0.66
N GLY A 35 4.90 1.29 -0.86
CA GLY A 35 6.21 0.85 -0.37
C GLY A 35 6.48 1.31 1.07
N TYR A 36 7.67 0.99 1.60
CA TYR A 36 8.05 1.30 2.99
C TYR A 36 7.79 2.76 3.39
N THR A 37 8.27 3.73 2.62
CA THR A 37 8.11 5.15 2.92
C THR A 37 6.65 5.59 2.84
N GLY A 38 5.88 5.10 1.87
CA GLY A 38 4.47 5.44 1.72
C GLY A 38 3.63 4.90 2.88
N LEU A 39 3.85 3.64 3.25
CA LEU A 39 3.17 3.01 4.39
C LEU A 39 3.56 3.64 5.73
N SER A 40 4.85 3.94 5.94
CA SER A 40 5.31 4.66 7.15
C SER A 40 4.69 6.05 7.23
N THR A 41 4.60 6.77 6.11
CA THR A 41 3.94 8.08 6.04
C THR A 41 2.46 7.97 6.38
N ALA A 42 1.75 7.02 5.76
CA ALA A 42 0.33 6.81 6.01
C ALA A 42 0.04 6.41 7.46
N LEU A 43 0.88 5.55 8.05
CA LEU A 43 0.79 5.16 9.46
C LEU A 43 0.90 6.38 10.37
N HIS A 44 1.95 7.19 10.23
CA HIS A 44 2.15 8.35 11.09
C HIS A 44 1.06 9.42 10.94
N LEU A 45 0.54 9.61 9.72
CA LEU A 45 -0.59 10.51 9.49
C LEU A 45 -1.89 9.99 10.13
N ALA A 46 -2.15 8.69 10.04
CA ALA A 46 -3.30 8.06 10.68
C ALA A 46 -3.20 8.12 12.21
N GLU A 47 -2.01 7.87 12.79
CA GLU A 47 -1.73 8.04 14.22
C GLU A 47 -1.94 9.50 14.69
N ALA A 48 -1.67 10.47 13.82
CA ALA A 48 -1.95 11.89 14.05
C ALA A 48 -3.44 12.26 13.86
N GLY A 49 -4.33 11.29 13.64
CA GLY A 49 -5.77 11.49 13.53
C GLY A 49 -6.25 11.97 12.15
N ARG A 50 -5.44 11.81 11.10
CA ARG A 50 -5.84 12.12 9.72
C ARG A 50 -6.52 10.93 9.06
N SER A 51 -7.54 11.20 8.25
CA SER A 51 -8.05 10.24 7.27
C SER A 51 -7.07 10.15 6.10
N VAL A 52 -6.57 8.94 5.83
CA VAL A 52 -5.52 8.71 4.82
C VAL A 52 -5.95 7.62 3.86
N VAL A 53 -5.75 7.89 2.57
CA VAL A 53 -5.90 6.92 1.49
C VAL A 53 -4.53 6.59 0.92
N VAL A 54 -4.26 5.31 0.70
CA VAL A 54 -3.04 4.86 0.01
C VAL A 54 -3.43 4.20 -1.31
N LEU A 55 -2.85 4.65 -2.42
CA LEU A 55 -3.05 4.07 -3.74
C LEU A 55 -1.76 3.41 -4.21
N GLU A 56 -1.86 2.17 -4.68
CA GLU A 56 -0.76 1.38 -5.24
C GLU A 56 -1.21 0.77 -6.58
N ALA A 57 -0.32 0.74 -7.56
CA ALA A 57 -0.59 0.20 -8.89
C ALA A 57 -0.51 -1.34 -8.92
N GLU A 58 0.32 -1.92 -8.06
CA GLU A 58 0.51 -3.37 -7.93
C GLU A 58 0.06 -3.86 -6.54
N LEU A 59 0.98 -4.42 -5.75
CA LEU A 59 0.73 -4.86 -4.37
C LEU A 59 1.55 -4.03 -3.39
N ALA A 60 1.05 -3.92 -2.15
CA ALA A 60 1.82 -3.32 -1.07
C ALA A 60 3.16 -4.07 -0.94
N GLY A 61 4.26 -3.33 -1.01
CA GLY A 61 5.59 -3.89 -0.89
C GLY A 61 6.21 -4.51 -2.14
N TRP A 62 5.60 -4.31 -3.31
CA TRP A 62 6.04 -4.91 -4.59
C TRP A 62 7.53 -4.70 -4.93
N GLY A 63 8.08 -3.54 -4.62
CA GLY A 63 9.47 -3.17 -4.93
C GLY A 63 10.52 -3.72 -3.96
N ALA A 64 10.20 -4.76 -3.18
CA ALA A 64 10.99 -5.28 -2.05
C ALA A 64 10.95 -4.39 -0.79
N SER A 65 9.75 -3.98 -0.36
CA SER A 65 9.58 -3.12 0.83
C SER A 65 8.38 -3.47 1.68
#